data_AF-A0A7V3UNG3-F1
#
_entry.id   AF-A0A7V3UNG3-F1
#
_cell.length_a   1.000
_cell.length_b   1.000
_cell.length_c   1.000
_cell.angle_alpha   90.00
_cell.angle_beta   90.00
_cell.angle_gamma   90.00
#
_symmetry.space_group_name_H-M   'P 1'
#
loop_
_entity.id
_entity.type
_entity.pdbx_description
1 polymer ?
#
loop_
_entity_poly.entity_id
_entity_poly.type
_entity_poly.pdbx_seq_one_letter_code
_entity_poly.pdbx_strand_id
1 'polypeptide(L)'
;MKEALSVNSNPMTLVSTDIPRGKIGVWCFLASEITVFGGLIGSYLVIRLGSSGWSEAAAHLNFSLALLNTLVLLTSSMTMVLAFDAVEKGNSKRLRAFLLLTILLGLVFLGVKAFEYAGKLAHGLTPGAGIF
;
A
#
# COMPACT_ATOMS: atom_id res chain seq x y z
N MET A 1 -29.34 -9.77 61.40
CA MET A 1 -28.96 -10.63 60.25
C MET A 1 -29.69 -10.15 58.99
N LYS A 2 -29.20 -9.09 58.33
CA LYS A 2 -29.36 -8.77 56.89
C LYS A 2 -28.28 -7.75 56.48
N GLU A 3 -27.04 -7.97 56.95
CA GLU A 3 -25.85 -7.43 56.32
C GLU A 3 -25.49 -8.37 55.17
N ALA A 4 -25.92 -8.04 53.97
CA ALA A 4 -25.41 -8.49 52.68
C ALA A 4 -26.31 -7.87 51.61
N LEU A 5 -25.73 -7.36 50.52
CA LEU A 5 -26.38 -6.79 49.33
C LEU A 5 -26.33 -5.26 49.16
N SER A 6 -25.35 -4.56 49.74
CA SER A 6 -24.77 -3.42 49.01
C SER A 6 -23.86 -3.98 47.92
N VAL A 7 -24.46 -4.57 46.88
CA VAL A 7 -23.74 -4.86 45.64
C VAL A 7 -23.32 -3.49 45.11
N ASN A 8 -22.05 -3.18 45.26
CA ASN A 8 -21.41 -2.06 44.59
C ASN A 8 -21.58 -2.29 43.09
N SER A 9 -22.64 -1.71 42.53
CA SER A 9 -22.83 -1.55 41.10
C SER A 9 -21.84 -0.48 40.64
N ASN A 10 -20.55 -0.79 40.65
CA ASN A 10 -19.70 -0.23 39.62
C ASN A 10 -20.29 -0.81 38.33
N PRO A 11 -21.03 -0.03 37.50
CA PRO A 11 -21.28 -0.51 36.17
C PRO A 11 -19.88 -0.75 35.63
N MET A 12 -19.60 -2.01 35.28
CA MET A 12 -18.44 -2.36 34.51
C MET A 12 -18.33 -1.27 33.45
N THR A 13 -17.34 -0.39 33.61
CA THR A 13 -17.10 0.69 32.67
C THR A 13 -16.76 -0.05 31.40
N LEU A 14 -17.78 -0.29 30.57
CA LEU A 14 -17.59 -0.85 29.26
C LEU A 14 -16.72 0.21 28.63
N VAL A 15 -15.42 -0.05 28.58
CA VAL A 15 -14.46 0.83 27.93
C VAL A 15 -14.94 0.83 26.48
N SER A 16 -15.84 1.75 26.16
CA SER A 16 -16.18 2.10 24.80
C SER A 16 -14.94 2.81 24.31
N THR A 17 -13.96 2.01 23.89
CA THR A 17 -12.89 2.52 23.04
C THR A 17 -13.62 3.05 21.82
N ASP A 18 -13.99 4.33 21.84
CA ASP A 18 -14.68 5.00 20.75
C ASP A 18 -13.68 5.17 19.62
N ILE A 19 -13.38 4.06 18.93
CA ILE A 19 -12.54 4.07 17.75
C ILE A 19 -13.33 4.84 16.69
N PRO A 20 -12.77 5.91 16.11
CA PRO A 20 -13.44 6.65 15.05
C PRO A 20 -13.88 5.68 13.95
N ARG A 21 -15.18 5.72 13.58
CA ARG A 21 -15.76 4.80 12.59
C ARG A 21 -14.99 4.79 11.27
N GLY A 22 -14.45 5.95 10.87
CA GLY A 22 -13.59 6.07 9.69
C GLY A 22 -12.27 5.30 9.80
N LYS A 23 -11.66 5.23 10.99
CA LYS A 23 -10.41 4.47 11.21
C LYS A 23 -10.67 2.96 11.06
N ILE A 24 -11.79 2.45 11.58
CA ILE A 24 -12.21 1.05 11.37
C ILE A 24 -12.45 0.76 9.88
N GLY A 25 -13.13 1.68 9.17
CA GLY A 25 -13.32 1.56 7.72
C GLY A 25 -12.00 1.42 6.94
N VAL A 26 -11.00 2.23 7.27
CA VAL A 26 -9.66 2.15 6.64
C VAL A 26 -8.98 0.81 6.95
N TRP A 27 -9.05 0.31 8.18
CA TRP A 27 -8.49 -1.00 8.53
C TRP A 27 -9.14 -2.16 7.76
N CYS A 28 -10.47 -2.17 7.65
CA CYS A 28 -11.19 -3.19 6.88
C CYS A 28 -10.84 -3.12 5.39
N PHE A 29 -10.73 -1.91 4.83
CA PHE A 29 -10.32 -1.70 3.45
C PHE A 29 -8.90 -2.25 3.19
N LEU A 30 -7.94 -1.93 4.07
CA LEU A 30 -6.57 -2.45 3.95
C LEU A 30 -6.52 -3.98 4.07
N ALA A 31 -7.33 -4.59 4.94
CA ALA A 31 -7.42 -6.04 5.05
C ALA A 31 -7.96 -6.70 3.75
N SER A 32 -8.90 -6.05 3.07
CA SER A 32 -9.41 -6.49 1.76
C SER A 32 -8.31 -6.44 0.69
N GLU A 33 -7.57 -5.34 0.60
CA GLU A 33 -6.47 -5.18 -0.35
C GLU A 33 -5.37 -6.24 -0.14
N ILE A 34 -5.00 -6.54 1.12
CA ILE A 34 -4.04 -7.61 1.44
C ILE A 34 -4.50 -8.96 0.87
N THR A 35 -5.80 -9.25 0.93
CA THR A 35 -6.34 -10.51 0.39
C THR A 35 -6.25 -10.55 -1.13
N VAL A 36 -6.56 -9.43 -1.82
CA VAL A 36 -6.44 -9.31 -3.28
C VAL A 36 -4.99 -9.50 -3.74
N PHE A 37 -4.05 -8.76 -3.14
CA PHE A 37 -2.62 -8.89 -3.46
C PHE A 37 -2.05 -10.27 -3.07
N GLY A 38 -2.52 -10.84 -1.96
CA GLY A 38 -2.17 -12.20 -1.55
C GLY A 38 -2.57 -13.24 -2.59
N GLY A 39 -3.77 -13.12 -3.18
CA GLY A 39 -4.21 -13.95 -4.29
C GLY A 39 -3.36 -13.78 -5.55
N LEU A 40 -3.00 -12.54 -5.91
CA LEU A 40 -2.13 -12.25 -7.05
C LEU A 40 -0.72 -12.84 -6.89
N ILE A 41 -0.12 -12.68 -5.70
CA ILE A 41 1.20 -13.27 -5.38
C ILE A 41 1.11 -14.80 -5.37
N GLY A 42 0.05 -15.36 -4.76
CA GLY A 42 -0.18 -16.81 -4.74
C GLY A 42 -0.30 -17.40 -6.14
N SER A 43 -1.05 -16.74 -7.03
CA SER A 43 -1.16 -17.13 -8.45
C SER A 43 0.20 -17.10 -9.15
N TYR A 44 0.97 -16.02 -8.98
CA TYR A 44 2.33 -15.92 -9.52
C TYR A 44 3.24 -17.04 -9.01
N LEU A 45 3.19 -17.39 -7.73
CA LEU A 45 4.00 -18.48 -7.15
C LEU A 45 3.67 -19.84 -7.74
N VAL A 46 2.38 -20.15 -7.95
CA VAL A 46 1.96 -21.41 -8.58
C VAL A 46 2.53 -21.52 -10.00
N ILE A 47 2.41 -20.46 -10.80
CA ILE A 47 2.96 -20.42 -12.17
C ILE A 47 4.49 -20.53 -12.14
N ARG A 48 5.13 -19.82 -11.20
CA ARG A 48 6.59 -19.80 -11.02
C ARG A 48 7.18 -21.16 -10.68
N LEU A 49 6.48 -21.97 -9.88
CA LEU A 49 6.91 -23.31 -9.52
C LEU A 49 6.57 -24.35 -10.60
N GLY A 50 5.50 -24.12 -11.36
CA GLY A 50 5.00 -25.06 -12.38
C GLY A 50 5.67 -24.95 -13.76
N SER A 51 6.55 -23.98 -14.01
CA SER A 51 7.14 -23.78 -15.34
C SER A 51 8.61 -23.35 -15.30
N SER A 52 9.41 -23.89 -16.23
CA SER A 52 10.87 -23.73 -16.29
C SER A 52 11.35 -22.53 -17.11
N GLY A 53 10.46 -21.84 -17.83
CA GLY A 53 10.78 -20.73 -18.76
C GLY A 53 11.00 -19.36 -18.13
N TRP A 54 11.10 -19.26 -16.80
CA TRP A 54 11.16 -17.98 -16.11
C TRP A 54 12.45 -17.18 -16.31
N SER A 55 13.54 -17.84 -16.73
CA SER A 55 14.86 -17.23 -16.88
C SER A 55 14.90 -16.19 -18.00
N GLU A 56 14.15 -16.43 -19.08
CA GLU A 56 14.03 -15.46 -20.20
C GLU A 56 13.20 -14.23 -19.78
N ALA A 57 12.10 -14.44 -19.06
CA ALA A 57 11.27 -13.34 -18.54
C ALA A 57 12.03 -12.44 -17.56
N ALA A 58 12.93 -13.01 -16.74
CA ALA A 58 13.78 -12.25 -15.82
C ALA A 58 14.84 -11.39 -16.53
N ALA A 59 15.31 -11.80 -17.71
CA ALA A 59 16.33 -11.07 -18.48
C ALA A 59 15.81 -9.76 -19.09
N HIS A 60 14.51 -9.64 -19.31
CA HIS A 60 13.87 -8.42 -19.84
C HIS A 60 13.59 -7.35 -18.77
N LEU A 61 13.96 -7.58 -17.51
CA LEU A 61 13.73 -6.62 -16.44
C LEU A 61 14.90 -5.62 -16.33
N ASN A 62 14.58 -4.33 -16.48
CA ASN A 62 15.54 -3.25 -16.24
C ASN A 62 15.70 -2.99 -14.73
N PHE A 63 16.67 -3.68 -14.10
CA PHE A 63 16.92 -3.59 -12.65
C PHE A 63 17.15 -2.15 -12.16
N SER A 64 17.93 -1.36 -12.89
CA SER A 64 18.21 0.04 -12.52
C SER A 64 16.95 0.90 -12.49
N LEU A 65 16.06 0.73 -13.47
CA LEU A 65 14.78 1.43 -13.54
C LEU A 65 13.84 1.00 -12.40
N ALA A 66 13.82 -0.31 -12.09
CA ALA A 66 13.04 -0.84 -10.98
C ALA A 66 13.52 -0.31 -9.62
N LEU A 67 14.83 -0.21 -9.42
CA LEU A 67 15.44 0.33 -8.20
C LEU A 67 15.12 1.82 -8.04
N LEU A 68 15.30 2.61 -9.10
CA LEU A 68 14.96 4.04 -9.09
C LEU A 68 13.49 4.25 -8.73
N ASN A 69 12.60 3.47 -9.35
CA ASN A 69 11.16 3.59 -9.11
C ASN A 69 10.78 3.22 -7.66
N THR A 70 11.48 2.25 -7.06
CA THR A 70 11.32 1.89 -5.65
C THR A 70 11.79 3.02 -4.72
N LEU A 71 12.91 3.66 -5.04
CA LEU A 71 13.39 4.84 -4.29
C LEU A 71 12.40 6.01 -4.38
N VAL A 72 11.78 6.23 -5.55
CA VAL A 72 10.73 7.23 -5.72
C VAL A 72 9.53 6.95 -4.80
N LEU A 73 9.09 5.69 -4.69
CA LEU A 73 8.00 5.34 -3.77
C LEU A 73 8.40 5.47 -2.30
N LEU A 74 9.62 5.08 -1.92
CA LEU A 74 10.13 5.22 -0.56
C LEU A 74 10.19 6.69 -0.14
N THR A 75 10.73 7.54 -1.02
CA THR A 75 10.75 9.00 -0.79
C THR A 75 9.35 9.58 -0.74
N SER A 76 8.42 9.13 -1.58
CA SER A 76 7.01 9.53 -1.52
C SER A 76 6.33 9.14 -0.20
N SER A 77 6.67 7.99 0.38
CA SER A 77 6.17 7.59 1.70
C SER A 77 6.72 8.53 2.79
N MET A 78 8.03 8.84 2.72
CA MET A 78 8.66 9.79 3.63
C MET A 78 8.01 11.19 3.56
N THR A 79 7.69 11.70 2.37
CA THR A 79 7.03 13.01 2.22
C THR A 79 5.63 13.02 2.82
N MET A 80 4.90 11.89 2.77
CA MET A 80 3.60 11.76 3.44
C MET A 80 3.72 11.81 4.97
N VAL A 81 4.74 11.18 5.56
CA VAL A 81 5.00 11.26 7.00
C VAL A 81 5.36 12.69 7.42
N LEU A 82 6.15 13.40 6.63
CA LEU A 82 6.48 14.81 6.87
C LEU A 82 5.26 15.73 6.73
N ALA A 83 4.32 15.41 5.84
CA ALA A 83 3.04 16.11 5.74
C ALA A 83 2.20 15.93 7.02
N PHE A 84 2.19 14.72 7.58
CA PHE A 84 1.50 14.42 8.84
C PHE A 84 2.11 15.21 10.02
N ASP A 85 3.44 15.25 10.15
CA ASP A 85 4.12 16.08 11.16
C ASP A 85 3.82 17.59 11.00
N ALA A 86 3.71 18.07 9.75
CA ALA A 86 3.33 19.46 9.49
C ALA A 86 1.88 19.78 9.90
N VAL A 87 0.95 18.81 9.84
CA VAL A 87 -0.42 18.94 10.34
C VAL A 87 -0.43 19.08 11.86
N GLU A 88 0.32 18.23 12.56
CA GLU A 88 0.42 18.28 14.02
C GLU A 88 0.98 19.62 14.51
N LYS A 89 1.92 20.20 13.76
CA LYS A 89 2.50 21.53 14.03
C LYS A 89 1.64 22.71 13.54
N GLY A 90 0.45 22.46 13.00
CA GLY A 90 -0.46 23.50 12.48
C GLY A 90 0.06 24.26 11.25
N ASN A 91 1.08 23.76 10.56
CA ASN A 91 1.69 24.44 9.42
C ASN A 91 1.05 24.02 8.09
N SER A 92 -0.06 24.69 7.74
CA SER A 92 -0.82 24.39 6.53
C SER A 92 -0.05 24.61 5.22
N LYS A 93 0.95 25.51 5.20
CA LYS A 93 1.79 25.74 4.01
C LYS A 93 2.69 24.53 3.73
N ARG A 94 3.38 24.02 4.76
CA ARG A 94 4.24 22.83 4.65
C ARG A 94 3.43 21.58 4.34
N LEU A 95 2.26 21.42 4.96
CA LEU A 95 1.32 20.34 4.65
C LEU A 95 1.01 20.27 3.14
N ARG A 96 0.54 21.38 2.56
CA ARG A 96 0.19 21.43 1.14
C ARG A 96 1.40 21.15 0.24
N ALA A 97 2.56 21.70 0.58
CA ALA A 97 3.79 21.46 -0.17
C ALA A 97 4.18 19.97 -0.18
N PHE A 98 4.16 19.31 0.99
CA PHE A 98 4.50 17.89 1.07
C PHE A 98 3.46 16.98 0.42
N LEU A 99 2.16 17.29 0.52
CA LEU A 99 1.11 16.54 -0.19
C LEU A 99 1.26 16.66 -1.71
N LEU A 100 1.51 17.87 -2.23
CA LEU A 100 1.76 18.07 -3.65
C LEU A 100 3.01 17.29 -4.10
N LEU A 101 4.07 17.29 -3.29
CA LEU A 101 5.27 16.52 -3.56
C LEU A 101 4.98 15.01 -3.62
N THR A 102 4.24 14.47 -2.65
CA THR A 102 3.81 13.06 -2.65
C THR A 102 3.04 12.70 -3.92
N ILE A 103 2.09 13.55 -4.36
CA ILE A 103 1.33 13.33 -5.59
C ILE A 103 2.25 13.35 -6.82
N LEU A 104 3.16 14.32 -6.91
CA LEU A 104 4.11 14.43 -8.03
C LEU A 104 5.02 13.20 -8.12
N LEU A 105 5.55 12.72 -7.01
CA LEU A 105 6.36 11.50 -6.98
C LEU A 105 5.54 10.27 -7.41
N GLY A 106 4.28 10.17 -6.99
CA GLY A 106 3.36 9.13 -7.46
C GLY A 106 3.09 9.19 -8.97
N LEU A 107 2.96 10.39 -9.54
CA LEU A 107 2.79 10.57 -11.00
C LEU A 107 4.07 10.20 -11.77
N VAL A 108 5.24 10.53 -11.24
CA VAL A 108 6.52 10.10 -11.82
C VAL A 108 6.60 8.57 -11.85
N PHE A 109 6.25 7.90 -10.75
CA PHE A 109 6.18 6.43 -10.69
C PHE A 109 5.26 5.85 -11.77
N LEU A 110 4.06 6.43 -11.92
CA LEU A 110 3.09 5.98 -12.91
C LEU A 110 3.58 6.19 -14.34
N GLY A 111 4.22 7.33 -14.61
CA GLY A 111 4.80 7.64 -15.93
C GLY A 111 5.93 6.67 -16.32
N VAL A 112 6.82 6.34 -15.39
CA VAL A 112 7.88 5.34 -15.60
C VAL A 112 7.28 3.98 -15.94
N LYS A 113 6.24 3.56 -15.21
CA LYS A 113 5.57 2.28 -15.47
C LYS A 113 4.81 2.28 -16.79
N ALA A 114 4.11 3.36 -17.13
CA ALA A 114 3.42 3.48 -18.40
C ALA A 114 4.41 3.38 -19.59
N PHE A 115 5.57 4.03 -19.49
CA PHE A 115 6.61 3.95 -20.51
C PHE A 115 7.19 2.54 -20.65
N GLU A 116 7.52 1.88 -19.54
CA GLU A 116 8.05 0.51 -19.54
C GLU A 116 7.05 -0.49 -20.14
N TYR A 117 5.77 -0.36 -19.80
CA TYR A 117 4.71 -1.21 -20.34
C TYR A 117 4.42 -0.92 -21.81
N ALA A 118 4.40 0.35 -22.23
CA ALA A 118 4.22 0.71 -23.63
C ALA A 118 5.33 0.12 -24.51
N GLY A 119 6.59 0.17 -24.04
CA GLY A 119 7.71 -0.49 -24.72
C GLY A 119 7.53 -2.01 -24.82
N LYS A 120 7.12 -2.68 -23.74
CA LYS A 120 6.87 -4.14 -23.74
C LYS A 120 5.74 -4.53 -24.69
N LEU A 121 4.65 -3.75 -24.72
CA LEU A 121 3.55 -3.97 -25.65
C LEU A 121 3.97 -3.78 -27.11
N ALA A 122 4.81 -2.78 -27.41
CA ALA A 122 5.36 -2.56 -28.74
C ALA A 122 6.28 -3.70 -29.21
N HIS A 123 6.95 -4.38 -28.26
CA HIS A 123 7.75 -5.58 -28.53
C HIS A 123 6.93 -6.89 -28.55
N GLY A 124 5.59 -6.83 -28.51
CA GLY A 124 4.72 -7.99 -28.60
C GLY A 124 4.59 -8.80 -27.31
N LEU A 125 5.19 -8.35 -26.20
CA LEU A 125 5.01 -8.93 -24.87
C LEU A 125 3.66 -8.48 -24.30
N THR A 126 2.61 -9.15 -24.75
CA THR A 126 1.24 -8.92 -24.28
C THR A 126 0.88 -9.92 -23.18
N PRO A 127 -0.11 -9.62 -22.31
CA PRO A 127 -0.58 -10.56 -21.30
C PRO A 127 -1.07 -11.92 -21.85
N GLY A 128 -1.29 -12.04 -23.17
CA GLY A 128 -1.66 -13.30 -23.84
C GLY A 128 -0.54 -13.95 -24.66
N ALA A 129 0.64 -13.32 -24.76
CA ALA A 129 1.75 -13.81 -25.58
C ALA A 129 2.54 -14.96 -24.91
N GLY A 130 2.40 -15.12 -23.59
CA GLY A 130 3.10 -16.14 -22.83
C GLY A 130 2.45 -16.38 -21.47
N ILE A 131 2.89 -17.43 -20.80
CA ILE A 131 2.51 -17.75 -19.41
C ILE A 131 3.29 -16.90 -18.37
N PHE A 132 4.16 -15.99 -18.83
CA PHE A 132 5.00 -15.09 -18.06
C PHE A 132 5.02 -13.67 -18.64
#